data_AF-A0A3M0JR12-F1
#
_entry.id   AF-A0A3M0JR12-F1
#
_cell.length_a   1.000
_cell.length_b   1.000
_cell.length_c   1.000
_cell.angle_alpha   90.00
_cell.angle_beta   90.00
_cell.angle_gamma   90.00
#
_symmetry.space_group_name_H-M   'P 1'
#
loop_
_entity.id
_entity.type
_entity.pdbx_description
1 polymer ?
#
loop_
_entity_poly.entity_id
_entity_poly.type
_entity_poly.pdbx_seq_one_letter_code
_entity_poly.pdbx_strand_id
1 'polypeptide(L)'
;MDGLGNLLPPVGENGDAANSQEILKLLMDEKMRSEHHKANYQTLRAEHLRLQEDYTKSQDELKRLLVEKQAVHDKFQQLLADFQDQLLAKTQELEQVKLQVLTPQKLEQLKAKMYEELESPMRERYQKLENEVEKYRTLYNKLRYDHTFLKSEFEHQKEEHAHILEEKKIKYEAEITLWRCGNLPKMMNLNGKSDLHLLPVWWPYSRAPFLRLLLPLGAWVRIITERLPGLIPASDYYPLLILQASSDEIEKRSVKVIKRDFRALGQGFDRTGAQVVFCSVPLVAEKNDERNRKTHIINN
;
A
#
# COMPACT_ATOMS: atom_id res chain seq x y z
N MET A 1 1.89 144.51 -105.15
CA MET A 1 2.44 144.24 -106.48
C MET A 1 3.48 143.14 -106.35
N ASP A 2 3.47 142.27 -107.32
CA ASP A 2 4.40 141.18 -107.58
C ASP A 2 5.87 141.63 -107.60
N GLY A 3 6.79 140.68 -107.41
CA GLY A 3 8.20 140.89 -107.74
C GLY A 3 9.18 139.95 -107.04
N LEU A 4 9.39 138.77 -107.64
CA LEU A 4 10.56 137.87 -107.59
C LEU A 4 11.65 138.11 -106.51
N GLY A 5 11.88 137.09 -105.69
CA GLY A 5 13.11 136.91 -104.90
C GLY A 5 13.46 135.43 -104.77
N ASN A 6 14.41 134.96 -105.60
CA ASN A 6 15.18 133.75 -105.33
C ASN A 6 15.94 133.91 -104.02
N LEU A 7 15.86 132.94 -103.12
CA LEU A 7 16.89 132.66 -102.11
C LEU A 7 16.63 131.27 -101.51
N LEU A 8 17.51 130.31 -101.84
CA LEU A 8 17.63 129.05 -101.11
C LEU A 8 18.19 129.34 -99.71
N PRO A 9 17.81 128.55 -98.69
CA PRO A 9 18.85 127.84 -97.94
C PRO A 9 18.51 126.34 -97.78
N PRO A 10 19.48 125.52 -97.34
CA PRO A 10 19.71 124.17 -97.86
C PRO A 10 18.74 123.13 -97.29
N VAL A 11 18.50 122.13 -98.13
CA VAL A 11 17.85 120.86 -97.84
C VAL A 11 18.36 120.31 -96.50
N GLY A 12 17.43 120.13 -95.55
CA GLY A 12 17.70 119.54 -94.25
C GLY A 12 17.86 118.02 -94.34
N GLU A 13 19.05 117.52 -94.04
CA GLU A 13 19.41 116.08 -93.99
C GLU A 13 19.45 115.50 -92.56
N ASN A 14 18.97 116.21 -91.53
CA ASN A 14 19.05 115.76 -90.13
C ASN A 14 17.79 115.03 -89.60
N GLY A 15 16.73 114.89 -90.41
CA GLY A 15 15.50 114.16 -90.02
C GLY A 15 15.51 112.66 -90.35
N ASP A 16 16.17 112.27 -91.45
CA ASP A 16 16.13 110.89 -91.96
C ASP A 16 17.09 109.94 -91.21
N ALA A 17 18.24 110.44 -90.74
CA ALA A 17 19.17 109.65 -89.93
C ALA A 17 18.59 109.31 -88.54
N ALA A 18 17.87 110.26 -87.92
CA ALA A 18 17.21 110.05 -86.63
C ALA A 18 16.07 109.03 -86.73
N ASN A 19 15.24 109.11 -87.78
CA ASN A 19 14.19 108.12 -88.05
C ASN A 19 14.74 106.71 -88.32
N SER A 20 15.85 106.60 -89.08
CA SER A 20 16.51 105.32 -89.34
C SER A 20 17.06 104.68 -88.06
N GLN A 21 17.66 105.49 -87.19
CA GLN A 21 18.16 105.04 -85.89
C GLN A 21 17.02 104.60 -84.95
N GLU A 22 15.88 105.27 -84.99
CA GLU A 22 14.67 104.88 -84.24
C GLU A 22 14.07 103.55 -84.74
N ILE A 23 14.01 103.35 -86.05
CA ILE A 23 13.58 102.07 -86.66
C ILE A 23 14.51 100.92 -86.27
N LEU A 24 15.83 101.13 -86.30
CA LEU A 24 16.80 100.11 -85.89
C LEU A 24 16.64 99.72 -84.42
N LYS A 25 16.37 100.70 -83.54
CA LYS A 25 16.09 100.44 -82.13
C LYS A 25 14.82 99.61 -81.95
N LEU A 26 13.73 99.94 -82.66
CA LEU A 26 12.49 99.17 -82.63
C LEU A 26 12.68 97.73 -83.11
N LEU A 27 13.51 97.49 -84.13
CA LEU A 27 13.85 96.16 -84.61
C LEU A 27 14.68 95.36 -83.58
N MET A 28 15.62 96.01 -82.90
CA MET A 28 16.39 95.38 -81.82
C MET A 28 15.48 95.03 -80.64
N ASP A 29 14.61 95.95 -80.22
CA ASP A 29 13.64 95.73 -79.14
C ASP A 29 12.68 94.59 -79.49
N GLU A 30 12.18 94.53 -80.73
CA GLU A 30 11.31 93.45 -81.18
C GLU A 30 12.03 92.08 -81.23
N LYS A 31 13.27 92.05 -81.72
CA LYS A 31 14.09 90.84 -81.70
C LYS A 31 14.31 90.34 -80.27
N MET A 32 14.59 91.26 -79.33
CA MET A 32 14.72 90.93 -77.91
C MET A 32 13.43 90.38 -77.31
N ARG A 33 12.27 90.97 -77.64
CA ARG A 33 10.95 90.45 -77.23
C ARG A 33 10.70 89.05 -77.79
N SER A 34 11.00 88.82 -79.07
CA SER A 34 10.85 87.52 -79.72
C SER A 34 11.70 86.43 -79.05
N GLU A 35 12.98 86.73 -78.77
CA GLU A 35 13.86 85.80 -78.05
C GLU A 35 13.36 85.54 -76.61
N HIS A 36 12.84 86.55 -75.93
CA HIS A 36 12.25 86.38 -74.61
C HIS A 36 11.01 85.47 -74.64
N HIS A 37 10.11 85.64 -75.62
CA HIS A 37 8.95 84.76 -75.80
C HIS A 37 9.36 83.32 -76.11
N LYS A 38 10.41 83.13 -76.92
CA LYS A 38 10.97 81.80 -77.22
C LYS A 38 11.56 81.13 -75.97
N ALA A 39 12.33 81.87 -75.17
CA ALA A 39 12.88 81.37 -73.91
C ALA A 39 11.76 81.01 -72.90
N ASN A 40 10.72 81.85 -72.81
CA ASN A 40 9.56 81.59 -71.97
C ASN A 40 8.80 80.34 -72.42
N TYR A 41 8.59 80.16 -73.73
CA TYR A 41 7.97 78.96 -74.28
C TYR A 41 8.80 77.70 -73.99
N GLN A 42 10.12 77.77 -74.15
CA GLN A 42 11.01 76.64 -73.82
C GLN A 42 10.94 76.27 -72.34
N THR A 43 10.93 77.28 -71.45
CA THR A 43 10.78 77.08 -70.00
C THR A 43 9.44 76.45 -69.67
N LEU A 44 8.34 76.98 -70.22
CA LEU A 44 7.00 76.44 -70.01
C LEU A 44 6.87 75.00 -70.52
N ARG A 45 7.47 74.69 -71.67
CA ARG A 45 7.50 73.33 -72.23
C ARG A 45 8.28 72.36 -71.32
N ALA A 46 9.43 72.79 -70.79
CA ALA A 46 10.21 71.98 -69.87
C ALA A 46 9.45 71.72 -68.56
N GLU A 47 8.79 72.73 -68.01
CA GLU A 47 7.96 72.60 -66.81
C GLU A 47 6.74 71.70 -67.05
N HIS A 48 6.07 71.81 -68.20
CA HIS A 48 4.97 70.91 -68.57
C HIS A 48 5.44 69.46 -68.65
N LEU A 49 6.60 69.21 -69.29
CA LEU A 49 7.16 67.87 -69.37
C LEU A 49 7.53 67.32 -67.99
N ARG A 50 8.14 68.14 -67.12
CA ARG A 50 8.45 67.75 -65.74
C ARG A 50 7.20 67.38 -64.95
N LEU A 51 6.17 68.23 -64.99
CA LEU A 51 4.89 67.96 -64.31
C LEU A 51 4.21 66.71 -64.85
N GLN A 52 4.30 66.45 -66.16
CA GLN A 52 3.75 65.25 -66.77
C GLN A 52 4.50 63.99 -66.29
N GLU A 53 5.83 64.03 -66.24
CA GLU A 53 6.63 62.93 -65.69
C GLU A 53 6.27 62.68 -64.21
N ASP A 54 6.17 63.74 -63.41
CA ASP A 54 5.82 63.61 -61.99
C ASP A 54 4.39 63.08 -61.79
N TYR A 55 3.43 63.52 -62.61
CA TYR A 55 2.08 62.96 -62.64
C TYR A 55 2.09 61.46 -62.95
N THR A 56 2.86 61.03 -63.95
CA THR A 56 2.97 59.60 -64.29
C THR A 56 3.61 58.78 -63.17
N LYS A 57 4.66 59.30 -62.51
CA LYS A 57 5.28 58.65 -61.35
C LYS A 57 4.30 58.47 -60.20
N SER A 58 3.57 59.53 -59.82
CA SER A 58 2.57 59.45 -58.76
C SER A 58 1.43 58.50 -59.12
N GLN A 59 1.01 58.45 -60.39
CA GLN A 59 -0.01 57.51 -60.84
C GLN A 59 0.46 56.06 -60.72
N ASP A 60 1.71 55.75 -61.05
CA ASP A 60 2.26 54.40 -60.96
C ASP A 60 2.54 53.98 -59.51
N GLU A 61 2.94 54.93 -58.65
CA GLU A 61 3.04 54.72 -57.21
C GLU A 61 1.68 54.41 -56.60
N LEU A 62 0.63 55.14 -56.99
CA LEU A 62 -0.74 54.86 -56.53
C LEU A 62 -1.20 53.45 -56.93
N LYS A 63 -0.93 53.02 -58.17
CA LYS A 63 -1.25 51.65 -58.62
C LYS A 63 -0.51 50.60 -57.78
N ARG A 64 0.78 50.83 -57.51
CA ARG A 64 1.60 49.93 -56.68
C ARG A 64 1.06 49.81 -55.26
N LEU A 65 0.79 50.95 -54.61
CA LEU A 65 0.22 50.99 -53.26
C LEU A 65 -1.14 50.31 -53.19
N LEU A 66 -1.96 50.40 -54.25
CA LEU A 66 -3.25 49.71 -54.31
C LEU A 66 -3.08 48.18 -54.35
N VAL A 67 -2.11 47.68 -55.11
CA VAL A 67 -1.78 46.25 -55.14
C VAL A 67 -1.21 45.78 -53.80
N GLU A 68 -0.31 46.56 -53.19
CA GLU A 68 0.26 46.24 -51.87
C GLU A 68 -0.83 46.22 -50.78
N LYS A 69 -1.74 47.21 -50.79
CA LYS A 69 -2.90 47.22 -49.89
C LYS A 69 -3.73 45.96 -50.06
N GLN A 70 -4.02 45.55 -51.30
CA GLN A 70 -4.79 44.34 -51.56
C GLN A 70 -4.06 43.09 -51.05
N ALA A 71 -2.77 42.96 -51.34
CA ALA A 71 -1.97 41.82 -50.89
C ALA A 71 -1.90 41.72 -49.36
N VAL A 72 -1.82 42.85 -48.65
CA VAL A 72 -1.88 42.90 -47.18
C VAL A 72 -3.27 42.51 -46.68
N HIS A 73 -4.33 42.98 -47.35
CA HIS A 73 -5.71 42.60 -47.01
C HIS A 73 -5.92 41.09 -47.15
N ASP A 74 -5.48 40.49 -48.25
CA ASP A 74 -5.59 39.04 -48.51
C ASP A 74 -4.81 38.23 -47.46
N LYS A 75 -3.62 38.70 -47.05
CA LYS A 75 -2.85 38.08 -45.95
C LYS A 75 -3.59 38.11 -44.62
N PHE A 76 -4.22 39.24 -44.29
CA PHE A 76 -5.02 39.34 -43.06
C PHE A 76 -6.26 38.46 -43.12
N GLN A 77 -6.93 38.38 -44.28
CA GLN A 77 -8.05 37.46 -44.46
C GLN A 77 -7.63 36.00 -44.28
N GLN A 78 -6.49 35.60 -44.85
CA GLN A 78 -5.95 34.25 -44.66
C GLN A 78 -5.65 33.97 -43.18
N LEU A 79 -4.96 34.88 -42.49
CA LEU A 79 -4.63 34.71 -41.08
C LEU A 79 -5.88 34.59 -40.19
N LEU A 80 -6.94 35.35 -40.51
CA LEU A 80 -8.23 35.24 -39.81
C LEU A 80 -8.88 33.87 -40.03
N ALA A 81 -8.85 33.35 -41.26
CA ALA A 81 -9.34 32.00 -41.56
C ALA A 81 -8.56 30.93 -40.78
N ASP A 82 -7.23 31.02 -40.78
CA ASP A 82 -6.37 30.07 -40.06
C ASP A 82 -6.66 30.06 -38.55
N PHE A 83 -6.89 31.23 -37.94
CA PHE A 83 -7.26 31.32 -36.52
C PHE A 83 -8.66 30.76 -36.25
N GLN A 84 -9.62 30.97 -37.15
CA GLN A 84 -10.95 30.39 -37.03
C GLN A 84 -10.89 28.85 -37.08
N ASP A 85 -10.12 28.29 -38.00
CA ASP A 85 -9.93 26.85 -38.13
C ASP A 85 -9.26 26.25 -36.89
N GLN A 86 -8.21 26.90 -36.36
CA GLN A 86 -7.56 26.48 -35.12
C GLN A 86 -8.51 26.50 -33.93
N LEU A 87 -9.35 27.55 -33.81
CA LEU A 87 -10.31 27.67 -32.72
C LEU A 87 -11.39 26.59 -32.80
N LEU A 88 -11.87 26.26 -34.00
CA LEU A 88 -12.79 25.16 -34.23
C LEU A 88 -12.14 23.80 -33.87
N ALA A 89 -10.92 23.55 -34.33
CA ALA A 89 -10.18 22.33 -34.02
C ALA A 89 -9.99 22.15 -32.51
N LYS A 90 -9.57 23.21 -31.80
CA LYS A 90 -9.40 23.19 -30.33
C LYS A 90 -10.72 23.00 -29.59
N THR A 91 -11.81 23.57 -30.10
CA THR A 91 -13.15 23.36 -29.54
C THR A 91 -13.57 21.89 -29.67
N GLN A 92 -13.33 21.27 -30.83
CA GLN A 92 -13.62 19.86 -31.05
C GLN A 92 -12.77 18.94 -30.17
N GLU A 93 -11.47 19.19 -30.05
CA GLU A 93 -10.57 18.47 -29.12
C GLU A 93 -11.08 18.55 -27.68
N LEU A 94 -11.50 19.74 -27.24
CA LEU A 94 -12.02 19.97 -25.90
C LEU A 94 -13.32 19.17 -25.64
N GLU A 95 -14.23 19.12 -26.62
CA GLU A 95 -15.43 18.30 -26.53
C GLU A 95 -15.10 16.79 -26.50
N GLN A 96 -14.12 16.32 -27.28
CA GLN A 96 -13.65 14.93 -27.21
C GLN A 96 -13.07 14.60 -25.84
N VAL A 97 -12.25 15.48 -25.28
CA VAL A 97 -11.67 15.30 -23.94
C VAL A 97 -12.78 15.30 -22.89
N LYS A 98 -13.79 16.18 -22.97
CA LYS A 98 -14.95 16.15 -22.06
C LYS A 98 -15.69 14.81 -22.07
N LEU A 99 -15.78 14.13 -23.21
CA LEU A 99 -16.39 12.80 -23.30
C LEU A 99 -15.53 11.71 -22.62
N GLN A 100 -14.20 11.85 -22.71
CA GLN A 100 -13.24 10.95 -22.08
C GLN A 100 -13.12 11.18 -20.57
N VAL A 101 -13.18 12.45 -20.12
CA VAL A 101 -13.13 12.80 -18.70
C VAL A 101 -14.30 12.13 -17.99
N LEU A 102 -13.99 11.50 -16.86
CA LEU A 102 -14.95 10.82 -15.99
C LEU A 102 -16.06 11.81 -15.61
N THR A 103 -17.23 11.68 -16.24
CA THR A 103 -18.40 12.47 -15.86
C THR A 103 -18.82 12.09 -14.43
N PRO A 104 -19.41 13.00 -13.64
CA PRO A 104 -19.88 12.69 -12.29
C PRO A 104 -20.79 11.45 -12.25
N GLN A 105 -21.62 11.28 -13.28
CA GLN A 105 -22.47 10.10 -13.45
C GLN A 105 -21.68 8.80 -13.65
N LYS A 106 -20.64 8.81 -14.50
CA LYS A 106 -19.75 7.64 -14.68
C LYS A 106 -19.01 7.31 -13.38
N LEU A 107 -18.64 8.32 -12.59
CA LEU A 107 -18.02 8.14 -11.28
C LEU A 107 -18.98 7.48 -10.29
N GLU A 108 -20.24 7.91 -10.26
CA GLU A 108 -21.27 7.34 -9.41
C GLU A 108 -21.58 5.89 -9.79
N GLN A 109 -21.64 5.58 -11.09
CA GLN A 109 -21.74 4.21 -11.59
C GLN A 109 -20.56 3.34 -11.16
N LEU A 110 -19.33 3.86 -11.24
CA LEU A 110 -18.14 3.12 -10.79
C LEU A 110 -18.15 2.87 -9.28
N LYS A 111 -18.57 3.87 -8.49
CA LYS A 111 -18.77 3.72 -7.04
C LYS A 111 -19.80 2.63 -6.75
N ALA A 112 -20.96 2.66 -7.41
CA ALA A 112 -22.01 1.66 -7.24
C ALA A 112 -21.51 0.24 -7.56
N LYS A 113 -20.76 0.07 -8.65
CA LYS A 113 -20.14 -1.22 -9.00
C LYS A 113 -19.14 -1.68 -7.94
N MET A 114 -18.29 -0.79 -7.43
CA MET A 114 -17.34 -1.12 -6.38
C MET A 114 -18.05 -1.54 -5.07
N TYR A 115 -19.15 -0.86 -4.71
CA TYR A 115 -19.97 -1.23 -3.56
C TYR A 115 -20.55 -2.64 -3.71
N GLU A 116 -21.09 -2.97 -4.89
CA GLU A 116 -21.72 -4.25 -5.18
C GLU A 116 -20.71 -5.40 -5.27
N GLU A 117 -19.62 -5.21 -6.01
CA GLU A 117 -18.64 -6.27 -6.29
C GLU A 117 -17.71 -6.56 -5.12
N LEU A 118 -17.36 -5.53 -4.32
CA LEU A 118 -16.33 -5.66 -3.29
C LEU A 118 -16.86 -5.38 -1.88
N GLU A 119 -17.46 -4.22 -1.66
CA GLU A 119 -17.80 -3.82 -0.29
C GLU A 119 -18.92 -4.66 0.34
N SER A 120 -19.96 -5.01 -0.44
CA SER A 120 -21.07 -5.83 0.02
C SER A 120 -20.65 -7.26 0.41
N PRO A 121 -19.92 -8.01 -0.43
CA PRO A 121 -19.42 -9.34 -0.06
C PRO A 121 -18.49 -9.33 1.16
N MET A 122 -17.68 -8.28 1.31
CA MET A 122 -16.81 -8.15 2.48
C MET A 122 -17.64 -7.91 3.74
N ARG A 123 -18.62 -7.02 3.70
CA ARG A 123 -19.54 -6.77 4.82
C ARG A 123 -20.27 -8.04 5.26
N GLU A 124 -20.78 -8.82 4.30
CA GLU A 124 -21.44 -10.09 4.60
C GLU A 124 -20.49 -11.11 5.27
N ARG A 125 -19.24 -11.20 4.81
CA ARG A 125 -18.24 -12.09 5.41
C ARG A 125 -17.92 -11.69 6.85
N TYR A 126 -17.75 -10.40 7.11
CA TYR A 126 -17.54 -9.89 8.47
C TYR A 126 -18.73 -10.19 9.37
N GLN A 127 -19.96 -9.96 8.89
CA GLN A 127 -21.16 -10.25 9.67
C GLN A 127 -21.30 -11.76 9.96
N LYS A 128 -20.96 -12.62 9.00
CA LYS A 128 -20.91 -14.09 9.23
C LYS A 128 -19.91 -14.46 10.31
N LEU A 129 -18.70 -13.88 10.27
CA LEU A 129 -17.67 -14.14 11.26
C LEU A 129 -18.07 -13.64 12.65
N GLU A 130 -18.68 -12.46 12.74
CA GLU A 130 -19.19 -11.89 13.99
C GLU A 130 -20.27 -12.78 14.61
N ASN A 131 -21.19 -13.29 13.78
CA ASN A 131 -22.20 -14.26 14.21
C ASN A 131 -21.59 -15.57 14.71
N GLU A 132 -20.52 -16.07 14.08
CA GLU A 132 -19.79 -17.26 14.56
C GLU A 132 -19.12 -17.00 15.91
N VAL A 133 -18.47 -15.84 16.08
CA VAL A 133 -17.87 -15.44 17.36
C VAL A 133 -18.92 -15.40 18.47
N GLU A 134 -20.08 -14.79 18.22
CA GLU A 134 -21.16 -14.73 19.23
C GLU A 134 -21.75 -16.12 19.54
N LYS A 135 -21.87 -17.00 18.54
CA LYS A 135 -22.25 -18.41 18.75
C LYS A 135 -21.24 -19.14 19.65
N TYR A 136 -19.95 -19.01 19.40
CA TYR A 136 -18.95 -19.65 20.25
C TYR A 136 -18.89 -19.04 21.65
N ARG A 137 -19.10 -17.73 21.78
CA ARG A 137 -19.20 -17.04 23.08
C ARG A 137 -20.35 -17.58 23.93
N THR A 138 -21.53 -17.75 23.34
CA THR A 138 -22.71 -18.29 24.04
C THR A 138 -22.52 -19.76 24.43
N LEU A 139 -21.97 -20.60 23.54
CA LEU A 139 -21.63 -22.00 23.83
C LEU A 139 -20.59 -22.12 24.95
N TYR A 140 -19.54 -21.31 24.91
CA TYR A 140 -18.52 -21.27 25.96
C TYR A 140 -19.14 -20.89 27.31
N ASN A 141 -19.97 -19.86 27.35
CA ASN A 141 -20.64 -19.44 28.57
C ASN A 141 -21.52 -20.57 29.14
N LYS A 142 -22.31 -21.24 28.28
CA LYS A 142 -23.10 -22.41 28.69
C LYS A 142 -22.22 -23.51 29.28
N LEU A 143 -21.16 -23.90 28.57
CA LEU A 143 -20.25 -24.95 29.03
C LEU A 143 -19.57 -24.58 30.35
N ARG A 144 -19.24 -23.30 30.55
CA ARG A 144 -18.66 -22.78 31.79
C ARG A 144 -19.63 -22.93 32.97
N TYR A 145 -20.91 -22.63 32.77
CA TYR A 145 -21.93 -22.84 33.79
C TYR A 145 -22.13 -24.32 34.10
N ASP A 146 -22.27 -25.15 33.07
CA ASP A 146 -22.42 -26.61 33.23
C ASP A 146 -21.21 -27.22 33.96
N HIS A 147 -19.99 -26.78 33.63
CA HIS A 147 -18.76 -27.22 34.31
C HIS A 147 -18.73 -26.82 35.79
N THR A 148 -19.09 -25.56 36.09
CA THR A 148 -19.11 -25.07 37.47
C THR A 148 -20.15 -25.81 38.31
N PHE A 149 -21.33 -26.02 37.75
CA PHE A 149 -22.42 -26.76 38.39
C PHE A 149 -22.03 -28.21 38.67
N LEU A 150 -21.47 -28.91 37.68
CA LEU A 150 -21.10 -30.32 37.86
C LEU A 150 -19.94 -30.49 38.84
N LYS A 151 -19.02 -29.51 38.88
CA LYS A 151 -17.93 -29.48 39.85
C LYS A 151 -18.46 -29.33 41.28
N SER A 152 -19.41 -28.43 41.53
CA SER A 152 -20.00 -28.27 42.86
C SER A 152 -20.77 -29.50 43.31
N GLU A 153 -21.53 -30.15 42.42
CA GLU A 153 -22.21 -31.42 42.73
C GLU A 153 -21.23 -32.53 43.11
N PHE A 154 -20.12 -32.64 42.37
CA PHE A 154 -19.07 -33.62 42.66
C PHE A 154 -18.39 -33.35 44.01
N GLU A 155 -18.07 -32.09 44.31
CA GLU A 155 -17.46 -31.69 45.59
C GLU A 155 -18.41 -31.98 46.75
N HIS A 156 -19.69 -31.65 46.61
CA HIS A 156 -20.73 -31.94 47.60
C HIS A 156 -20.85 -33.45 47.89
N GLN A 157 -21.00 -34.27 46.84
CA GLN A 157 -21.09 -35.73 47.00
C GLN A 157 -19.85 -36.33 47.65
N LYS A 158 -18.66 -35.84 47.28
CA LYS A 158 -17.39 -36.27 47.90
C LYS A 158 -17.35 -35.94 49.39
N GLU A 159 -17.81 -34.76 49.78
CA GLU A 159 -17.86 -34.32 51.17
C GLU A 159 -18.89 -35.13 51.99
N GLU A 160 -20.07 -35.39 51.43
CA GLU A 160 -21.08 -36.24 52.07
C GLU A 160 -20.56 -37.67 52.30
N HIS A 161 -19.91 -38.27 51.29
CA HIS A 161 -19.30 -39.59 51.45
C HIS A 161 -18.19 -39.60 52.51
N ALA A 162 -17.35 -38.56 52.57
CA ALA A 162 -16.31 -38.44 53.59
C ALA A 162 -16.91 -38.32 55.00
N HIS A 163 -17.97 -37.51 55.15
CA HIS A 163 -18.68 -37.36 56.42
C HIS A 163 -19.30 -38.69 56.89
N ILE A 164 -19.98 -39.43 56.00
CA ILE A 164 -20.56 -40.73 56.32
C ILE A 164 -19.48 -41.74 56.75
N LEU A 165 -18.34 -41.76 56.05
CA LEU A 165 -17.22 -42.65 56.40
C LEU A 165 -16.66 -42.33 57.79
N GLU A 166 -16.47 -41.05 58.12
CA GLU A 166 -15.98 -40.65 59.44
C GLU A 166 -17.02 -40.95 60.54
N GLU A 167 -18.31 -40.72 60.28
CA GLU A 167 -19.37 -41.07 61.23
C GLU A 167 -19.41 -42.58 61.51
N LYS A 168 -19.27 -43.41 60.47
CA LYS A 168 -19.17 -44.88 60.61
C LYS A 168 -17.93 -45.27 61.40
N LYS A 169 -16.78 -44.64 61.12
CA LYS A 169 -15.52 -44.88 61.82
C LYS A 169 -15.64 -44.55 63.31
N ILE A 170 -16.19 -43.38 63.66
CA ILE A 170 -16.44 -42.98 65.06
C ILE A 170 -17.35 -43.99 65.76
N LYS A 171 -18.43 -44.46 65.11
CA LYS A 171 -19.33 -45.48 65.67
C LYS A 171 -18.58 -46.78 65.99
N TYR A 172 -17.77 -47.28 65.04
CA TYR A 172 -17.00 -48.51 65.27
C TYR A 172 -15.90 -48.33 66.32
N GLU A 173 -15.22 -47.19 66.35
CA GLU A 173 -14.21 -46.89 67.37
C GLU A 173 -14.82 -46.81 68.78
N ALA A 174 -16.00 -46.19 68.91
CA ALA A 174 -16.75 -46.16 70.16
C ALA A 174 -17.17 -47.57 70.59
N GLU A 175 -17.64 -48.40 69.66
CA GLU A 175 -18.02 -49.78 69.95
C GLU A 175 -16.81 -50.61 70.41
N ILE A 176 -15.68 -50.54 69.70
CA ILE A 176 -14.42 -51.19 70.10
C ILE A 176 -13.99 -50.73 71.51
N THR A 177 -14.12 -49.44 71.81
CA THR A 177 -13.77 -48.88 73.13
C THR A 177 -14.72 -49.40 74.21
N LEU A 178 -16.01 -49.51 73.93
CA LEU A 178 -17.00 -50.10 74.84
C LEU A 178 -16.69 -51.58 75.10
N TRP A 179 -16.43 -52.37 74.06
CA TRP A 179 -16.03 -53.78 74.17
C TRP A 179 -14.74 -53.93 75.00
N ARG A 180 -13.76 -53.02 74.80
CA ARG A 180 -12.50 -53.01 75.54
C ARG A 180 -12.69 -52.67 77.03
N CYS A 181 -13.60 -51.75 77.37
CA CYS A 181 -13.87 -51.35 78.75
C CYS A 181 -14.88 -52.25 79.48
N GLY A 182 -15.80 -52.91 78.75
CA GLY A 182 -16.85 -53.78 79.32
C GLY A 182 -16.41 -55.22 79.60
N ASN A 183 -15.37 -55.73 78.94
CA ASN A 183 -14.88 -57.11 79.07
C ASN A 183 -13.57 -57.26 79.86
N LEU A 184 -13.38 -56.48 80.93
CA LEU A 184 -12.22 -56.64 81.82
C LEU A 184 -12.62 -57.28 83.17
N PRO A 185 -12.65 -58.63 83.29
CA PRO A 185 -12.15 -59.29 84.47
C PRO A 185 -10.62 -59.32 84.39
N LYS A 186 -10.00 -58.74 85.42
CA LYS A 186 -8.60 -58.93 85.86
C LYS A 186 -7.88 -60.09 85.17
N MET A 187 -6.84 -59.80 84.37
CA MET A 187 -5.62 -60.61 84.29
C MET A 187 -4.49 -59.78 83.67
N MET A 188 -3.76 -59.06 84.52
CA MET A 188 -2.34 -58.82 84.28
C MET A 188 -1.59 -59.76 85.23
N ASN A 189 -0.94 -60.79 84.69
CA ASN A 189 0.42 -61.06 85.15
C ASN A 189 1.25 -61.74 84.07
N LEU A 190 2.45 -61.19 83.93
CA LEU A 190 3.53 -61.49 83.01
C LEU A 190 4.01 -62.92 83.17
N ASN A 191 4.31 -63.61 82.06
CA ASN A 191 5.58 -64.33 81.89
C ASN A 191 5.67 -64.96 80.49
N GLY A 192 6.86 -64.85 79.89
CA GLY A 192 7.36 -65.84 78.93
C GLY A 192 7.26 -65.47 77.45
N LYS A 193 8.28 -64.73 76.99
CA LYS A 193 8.93 -64.77 75.67
C LYS A 193 8.15 -65.46 74.54
N SER A 194 7.64 -64.65 73.62
CA SER A 194 7.03 -65.05 72.35
C SER A 194 8.10 -65.31 71.26
N ASP A 195 8.17 -66.56 70.83
CA ASP A 195 8.53 -67.00 69.48
C ASP A 195 7.53 -66.46 68.43
N LEU A 196 7.91 -66.61 67.15
CA LEU A 196 7.11 -66.53 65.90
C LEU A 196 7.47 -65.37 64.97
N HIS A 197 8.46 -65.58 64.11
CA HIS A 197 8.56 -64.86 62.84
C HIS A 197 8.56 -65.87 61.69
N LEU A 198 7.40 -65.98 61.03
CA LEU A 198 7.20 -66.07 59.58
C LEU A 198 5.73 -66.39 59.34
N LEU A 199 4.99 -65.47 58.72
CA LEU A 199 4.19 -65.74 57.52
C LEU A 199 3.77 -64.39 56.89
N PRO A 200 3.60 -64.35 55.55
CA PRO A 200 3.64 -63.14 54.75
C PRO A 200 2.25 -62.54 54.54
N VAL A 201 2.15 -61.22 54.58
CA VAL A 201 0.95 -60.50 54.13
C VAL A 201 1.07 -60.30 52.62
N TRP A 202 0.30 -61.08 51.87
CA TRP A 202 -0.01 -60.84 50.48
C TRP A 202 -0.99 -59.66 50.37
N TRP A 203 -0.60 -58.62 49.65
CA TRP A 203 -1.53 -57.64 49.09
C TRP A 203 -1.86 -58.06 47.65
N PRO A 204 -3.10 -58.44 47.33
CA PRO A 204 -3.54 -58.55 45.95
C PRO A 204 -3.94 -57.16 45.44
N TYR A 205 -3.84 -56.95 44.12
CA TYR A 205 -4.11 -55.73 43.35
C TYR A 205 -2.93 -54.79 43.11
N SER A 206 -2.10 -55.13 42.13
CA SER A 206 -1.95 -54.32 40.91
C SER A 206 -1.22 -55.10 39.81
N ARG A 207 -1.82 -55.13 38.61
CA ARG A 207 -1.25 -55.72 37.39
C ARG A 207 -0.06 -54.90 36.91
N ALA A 208 1.06 -55.60 36.65
CA ALA A 208 2.29 -55.18 35.99
C ALA A 208 3.29 -54.30 36.81
N PRO A 209 4.56 -54.73 36.97
CA PRO A 209 5.60 -53.87 37.51
C PRO A 209 6.06 -52.89 36.41
N PHE A 210 5.79 -51.60 36.60
CA PHE A 210 6.35 -50.53 35.79
C PHE A 210 7.41 -49.79 36.60
N LEU A 211 8.66 -49.80 36.14
CA LEU A 211 9.72 -49.01 36.77
C LEU A 211 9.61 -47.56 36.28
N ARG A 212 9.27 -46.62 37.17
CA ARG A 212 9.18 -45.19 36.88
C ARG A 212 10.36 -44.45 37.49
N LEU A 213 11.29 -44.01 36.66
CA LEU A 213 12.44 -43.17 37.07
C LEU A 213 12.13 -41.70 36.74
N LEU A 214 12.18 -40.84 37.77
CA LEU A 214 12.04 -39.39 37.68
C LEU A 214 13.42 -38.74 37.79
N LEU A 215 13.87 -38.03 36.75
CA LEU A 215 15.21 -37.44 36.70
C LEU A 215 15.19 -36.00 36.13
N PRO A 216 15.92 -35.04 36.70
CA PRO A 216 16.11 -33.70 36.14
C PRO A 216 17.14 -33.74 34.99
N LEU A 217 16.82 -33.11 33.85
CA LEU A 217 17.71 -33.10 32.67
C LEU A 217 18.73 -31.96 32.76
N GLY A 218 20.00 -32.29 32.49
CA GLY A 218 21.08 -31.31 32.34
C GLY A 218 22.36 -31.90 31.71
N ALA A 219 22.74 -33.13 32.07
CA ALA A 219 23.95 -33.80 31.55
C ALA A 219 23.86 -35.35 31.41
N TRP A 220 22.69 -35.92 31.09
CA TRP A 220 22.38 -37.30 31.53
C TRP A 220 22.37 -38.45 30.49
N VAL A 221 22.41 -38.21 29.17
CA VAL A 221 22.28 -39.33 28.19
C VAL A 221 23.44 -40.33 28.25
N ARG A 222 24.69 -39.86 28.46
CA ARG A 222 25.87 -40.74 28.68
C ARG A 222 25.86 -41.43 30.04
N ILE A 223 25.43 -40.72 31.08
CA ILE A 223 25.44 -41.24 32.46
C ILE A 223 24.41 -42.37 32.62
N ILE A 224 23.26 -42.27 31.94
CA ILE A 224 22.22 -43.30 31.95
C ILE A 224 22.68 -44.58 31.24
N THR A 225 23.33 -44.45 30.08
CA THR A 225 23.86 -45.62 29.34
C THR A 225 24.99 -46.32 30.09
N GLU A 226 25.80 -45.59 30.86
CA GLU A 226 26.90 -46.16 31.67
C GLU A 226 26.43 -46.77 33.01
N ARG A 227 25.35 -46.27 33.64
CA ARG A 227 24.89 -46.73 34.98
C ARG A 227 23.76 -47.74 34.97
N LEU A 228 23.04 -47.90 33.85
CA LEU A 228 21.90 -48.81 33.77
C LEU A 228 22.22 -50.29 34.07
N PRO A 229 23.34 -50.86 33.59
CA PRO A 229 23.67 -52.26 33.85
C PRO A 229 23.89 -52.59 35.34
N GLY A 230 24.16 -51.58 36.18
CA GLY A 230 24.33 -51.75 37.63
C GLY A 230 23.06 -51.51 38.45
N LEU A 231 22.03 -50.88 37.87
CA LEU A 231 20.78 -50.52 38.56
C LEU A 231 19.69 -51.57 38.39
N ILE A 232 19.81 -52.43 37.37
CA ILE A 232 18.84 -53.47 37.02
C ILE A 232 19.57 -54.82 37.05
N PRO A 233 19.34 -55.68 38.06
CA PRO A 233 19.83 -57.05 38.05
C PRO A 233 19.26 -57.83 36.86
N ALA A 234 20.08 -58.64 36.18
CA ALA A 234 19.68 -59.43 35.01
C ALA A 234 18.59 -60.50 35.29
N SER A 235 18.09 -60.62 36.52
CA SER A 235 17.02 -61.55 36.92
C SER A 235 15.61 -60.98 36.74
N ASP A 236 15.45 -59.67 36.60
CA ASP A 236 14.13 -59.03 36.64
C ASP A 236 13.69 -58.56 35.24
N TYR A 237 12.64 -59.20 34.70
CA TYR A 237 12.08 -58.88 33.38
C TYR A 237 11.04 -57.75 33.49
N TYR A 238 11.39 -56.55 33.00
CA TYR A 238 10.47 -55.40 32.93
C TYR A 238 10.06 -55.13 31.47
N PRO A 239 8.85 -55.54 31.06
CA PRO A 239 8.42 -55.38 29.66
C PRO A 239 8.19 -53.91 29.25
N LEU A 240 7.98 -52.98 30.19
CA LEU A 240 7.82 -51.55 29.93
C LEU A 240 8.64 -50.68 30.90
N LEU A 241 9.50 -49.82 30.36
CA LEU A 241 10.17 -48.75 31.10
C LEU A 241 9.62 -47.37 30.70
N ILE A 242 9.16 -46.60 31.68
CA ILE A 242 8.64 -45.23 31.45
C ILE A 242 9.66 -44.24 32.02
N LEU A 243 10.32 -43.52 31.12
CA LEU A 243 11.29 -42.47 31.47
C LEU A 243 10.59 -41.12 31.37
N GLN A 244 10.41 -40.45 32.51
CA GLN A 244 9.74 -39.16 32.59
C GLN A 244 10.76 -38.03 32.82
N ALA A 245 10.85 -37.15 31.83
CA ALA A 245 11.70 -35.97 31.83
C ALA A 245 10.97 -34.76 32.46
N SER A 246 11.58 -34.05 33.43
CA SER A 246 11.00 -32.82 33.98
C SER A 246 11.20 -31.61 33.04
N SER A 247 10.25 -30.66 33.11
CA SER A 247 9.94 -29.67 32.07
C SER A 247 10.89 -28.48 31.94
N ASP A 248 11.78 -28.22 32.89
CA ASP A 248 12.45 -26.91 32.99
C ASP A 248 13.51 -26.62 31.92
N GLU A 249 14.08 -27.65 31.27
CA GLU A 249 15.06 -27.46 30.18
C GLU A 249 14.47 -27.67 28.77
N ILE A 250 13.21 -28.11 28.65
CA ILE A 250 12.57 -28.40 27.36
C ILE A 250 12.29 -27.11 26.58
N GLU A 251 12.07 -25.99 27.27
CA GLU A 251 11.83 -24.68 26.63
C GLU A 251 13.05 -24.08 25.94
N LYS A 252 14.28 -24.46 26.34
CA LYS A 252 15.53 -23.85 25.84
C LYS A 252 16.21 -24.65 24.73
N ARG A 253 15.83 -25.92 24.51
CA ARG A 253 16.45 -26.80 23.51
C ARG A 253 15.51 -27.06 22.33
N SER A 254 16.05 -27.05 21.11
CA SER A 254 15.24 -27.32 19.93
C SER A 254 14.72 -28.77 19.92
N VAL A 255 13.45 -28.95 19.55
CA VAL A 255 12.77 -30.25 19.46
C VAL A 255 13.54 -31.26 18.60
N LYS A 256 14.30 -30.80 17.60
CA LYS A 256 15.15 -31.65 16.73
C LYS A 256 16.29 -32.30 17.50
N VAL A 257 16.94 -31.57 18.41
CA VAL A 257 18.04 -32.10 19.25
C VAL A 257 17.49 -33.10 20.27
N ILE A 258 16.37 -32.75 20.90
CA ILE A 258 15.68 -33.62 21.87
C ILE A 258 15.30 -34.96 21.22
N LYS A 259 14.70 -34.94 20.02
CA LYS A 259 14.35 -36.16 19.26
C LYS A 259 15.57 -37.00 18.90
N ARG A 260 16.72 -36.36 18.60
CA ARG A 260 17.96 -37.08 18.27
C ARG A 260 18.51 -37.81 19.50
N ASP A 261 18.49 -37.16 20.65
CA ASP A 261 19.01 -37.71 21.90
C ASP A 261 18.13 -38.87 22.41
N PHE A 262 16.80 -38.74 22.34
CA PHE A 262 15.89 -39.85 22.67
C PHE A 262 15.98 -41.02 21.69
N ARG A 263 16.25 -40.75 20.40
CA ARG A 263 16.51 -41.81 19.41
C ARG A 263 17.81 -42.57 19.72
N ALA A 264 18.89 -41.85 20.05
CA ALA A 264 20.15 -42.46 20.45
C ALA A 264 20.00 -43.28 21.75
N LEU A 265 19.18 -42.79 22.70
CA LEU A 265 18.86 -43.51 23.92
C LEU A 265 18.06 -44.79 23.62
N GLY A 266 17.02 -44.72 22.79
CA GLY A 266 16.23 -45.89 22.37
C GLY A 266 17.09 -47.00 21.75
N GLN A 267 18.06 -46.65 20.90
CA GLN A 267 19.03 -47.61 20.33
C GLN A 267 19.89 -48.31 21.39
N GLY A 268 20.17 -47.66 22.53
CA GLY A 268 20.89 -48.26 23.65
C GLY A 268 20.06 -49.30 24.42
N PHE A 269 18.74 -49.15 24.43
CA PHE A 269 17.80 -50.06 25.10
C PHE A 269 17.31 -51.22 24.21
N ASP A 270 17.45 -51.12 22.88
CA ASP A 270 17.06 -52.20 21.94
C ASP A 270 17.74 -53.55 22.24
N ARG A 271 18.89 -53.55 22.93
CA ARG A 271 19.59 -54.78 23.35
C ARG A 271 18.99 -55.46 24.60
N THR A 272 18.08 -54.80 25.32
CA THR A 272 17.52 -55.28 26.60
C THR A 272 16.11 -55.87 26.49
N GLY A 273 15.50 -55.85 25.30
CA GLY A 273 14.18 -56.45 25.04
C GLY A 273 12.99 -55.73 25.70
N ALA A 274 13.21 -54.60 26.36
CA ALA A 274 12.17 -53.82 27.04
C ALA A 274 11.59 -52.70 26.14
N GLN A 275 10.28 -52.46 26.23
CA GLN A 275 9.61 -51.38 25.51
C GLN A 275 9.77 -50.06 26.29
N VAL A 276 10.50 -49.10 25.74
CA VAL A 276 10.76 -47.81 26.41
C VAL A 276 9.79 -46.73 25.92
N VAL A 277 9.04 -46.13 26.85
CA VAL A 277 8.12 -45.02 26.58
C VAL A 277 8.66 -43.74 27.20
N PHE A 278 8.93 -42.75 26.36
CA PHE A 278 9.37 -41.43 26.79
C PHE A 278 8.18 -40.50 26.96
N CYS A 279 7.95 -40.02 28.17
CA CYS A 279 6.91 -39.03 28.46
C CYS A 279 7.57 -37.69 28.80
N SER A 280 7.39 -36.70 27.92
CA SER A 280 7.58 -35.29 28.25
C SER A 280 6.21 -34.65 28.42
N VAL A 281 5.92 -34.09 29.59
CA VAL A 281 4.77 -33.20 29.77
C VAL A 281 5.29 -31.77 29.59
N PRO A 282 5.08 -31.12 28.44
CA PRO A 282 5.42 -29.71 28.31
C PRO A 282 4.47 -28.91 29.22
N LEU A 283 5.03 -28.10 30.13
CA LEU A 283 4.25 -27.04 30.75
C LEU A 283 3.77 -26.12 29.62
N VAL A 284 2.46 -26.04 29.41
CA VAL A 284 1.87 -24.98 28.61
C VAL A 284 1.90 -23.72 29.47
N ALA A 285 2.98 -22.94 29.34
CA ALA A 285 2.96 -21.55 29.76
C ALA A 285 1.96 -20.82 28.86
N GLU A 286 0.83 -20.43 29.45
CA GLU A 286 -0.20 -19.63 28.82
C GLU A 286 0.38 -18.25 28.51
N LYS A 287 0.92 -18.08 27.30
CA LYS A 287 1.18 -16.79 26.69
C LYS A 287 0.47 -16.78 25.34
N ASN A 288 -0.67 -16.11 25.32
CA ASN A 288 -1.29 -15.63 24.09
C ASN A 288 -0.24 -14.89 23.29
N ASP A 289 0.08 -15.40 22.10
CA ASP A 289 -0.04 -14.65 20.84
C ASP A 289 0.27 -15.61 19.66
N GLU A 290 -0.47 -15.43 18.57
CA GLU A 290 -0.18 -15.97 17.24
C GLU A 290 -0.18 -17.51 17.01
N ARG A 291 -1.32 -18.18 17.22
CA ARG A 291 -1.58 -19.50 16.59
C ARG A 291 -2.06 -19.35 15.16
N ASN A 292 -1.11 -18.99 14.29
CA ASN A 292 -1.24 -19.19 12.86
C ASN A 292 -1.17 -20.69 12.54
N ARG A 293 -2.19 -21.19 11.87
CA ARG A 293 -2.38 -22.60 11.52
C ARG A 293 -1.36 -23.02 10.46
N LYS A 294 -0.43 -23.91 10.80
CA LYS A 294 0.15 -24.89 9.85
C LYS A 294 0.17 -26.27 10.49
N THR A 295 -1.00 -26.91 10.51
CA THR A 295 -1.12 -28.37 10.57
C THR A 295 -0.65 -28.92 9.23
N HIS A 296 0.64 -29.28 9.13
CA HIS A 296 1.06 -30.24 8.13
C HIS A 296 0.72 -31.63 8.63
N ILE A 297 -0.29 -32.22 8.00
CA ILE A 297 -0.57 -33.65 8.02
C ILE A 297 0.67 -34.33 7.46
N ILE A 298 1.34 -35.15 8.27
CA ILE A 298 2.38 -36.07 7.83
C ILE A 298 1.91 -37.45 8.24
N ASN A 299 1.19 -38.11 7.33
CA ASN A 299 1.21 -39.55 7.18
C ASN A 299 1.96 -39.83 5.88
N ASN A 300 3.14 -40.42 6.01
CA ASN A 300 3.76 -41.38 5.09
C ASN A 300 4.64 -42.28 5.95
#